data_AF-S4S015-F1
#
_entry.id   AF-S4S015-F1
#
_cell.length_a   1.000
_cell.length_b   1.000
_cell.length_c   1.000
_cell.angle_alpha   90.00
_cell.angle_beta   90.00
_cell.angle_gamma   90.00
#
_symmetry.space_group_name_H-M   'P 1'
#
loop_
_entity.id
_entity.type
_entity.pdbx_description
1 polymer ?
#
loop_
_entity_poly.entity_id
_entity_poly.type
_entity_poly.pdbx_seq_one_letter_code
_entity_poly.pdbx_strand_id
1 'polypeptide(L)'
;LWARTQGLAAELGRARADAERLAEELKAARDECRRRKKLVAALQLMLQANANHYHKCQFCDKAFMNYAYLQSHVERRHQEVTEGERQKKRRVEKLEDELEGLRDQLKHTQGDLQNEREAQALLSQKEQEAHRERERGVREWQERERKAVHGEVQRTREDLQREISVLSEQNVALELTPYLWVFSHVQRVQELGKSRTEDDMAKQNNSLMALKEQLHKQITTCNTKMQSLQNKHEREKSQMQRDLDSLHDSLSNDQKAMSTQLSELRRLVKERDALIREQKRKIQGLSSTRVEKITSEPQIESEEEEEEEEEEEAEEEVNEQESFISQQKDCPGLLRELRASLQNALDEKLEGMGVRQGARGISQQVLLSSLSVLRAQRSQATSRHARLPTIRRRLKRQLEQRVQQ
;
A
#
# COMPACT_ATOMS: atom_id res chain seq x y z
N LEU A 1 -94.12 3.82 -98.77
CA LEU A 1 -93.43 3.19 -97.61
C LEU A 1 -92.16 3.97 -97.22
N TRP A 2 -91.29 4.30 -98.17
CA TRP A 2 -90.03 5.03 -97.94
C TRP A 2 -90.16 6.42 -97.25
N ALA A 3 -91.18 7.22 -97.59
CA ALA A 3 -91.42 8.52 -96.95
C ALA A 3 -91.88 8.42 -95.48
N ARG A 4 -92.63 7.36 -95.12
CA ARG A 4 -93.03 7.12 -93.71
C ARG A 4 -91.87 6.66 -92.86
N THR A 5 -91.00 5.81 -93.41
CA THR A 5 -89.77 5.38 -92.72
C THR A 5 -88.79 6.53 -92.53
N GLN A 6 -88.71 7.48 -93.48
CA GLN A 6 -87.93 8.72 -93.30
C GLN A 6 -88.52 9.66 -92.25
N GLY A 7 -89.85 9.82 -92.21
CA GLY A 7 -90.54 10.62 -91.19
C GLY A 7 -90.31 10.09 -89.77
N LEU A 8 -90.47 8.78 -89.57
CA LEU A 8 -90.21 8.12 -88.29
C LEU A 8 -88.73 8.19 -87.90
N ALA A 9 -87.81 8.09 -88.86
CA ALA A 9 -86.38 8.28 -88.59
C ALA A 9 -86.04 9.72 -88.17
N ALA A 10 -86.70 10.72 -88.77
CA ALA A 10 -86.54 12.12 -88.38
C ALA A 10 -87.16 12.42 -86.99
N GLU A 11 -88.29 11.82 -86.65
CA GLU A 11 -88.91 11.92 -85.32
C GLU A 11 -88.07 11.24 -84.24
N LEU A 12 -87.54 10.04 -84.51
CA LEU A 12 -86.57 9.37 -83.63
C LEU A 12 -85.29 10.20 -83.46
N GLY A 13 -84.81 10.84 -84.54
CA GLY A 13 -83.67 11.76 -84.49
C GLY A 13 -83.93 12.97 -83.58
N ARG A 14 -85.11 13.61 -83.69
CA ARG A 14 -85.52 14.72 -82.82
C ARG A 14 -85.67 14.29 -81.37
N ALA A 15 -86.36 13.18 -81.11
CA ALA A 15 -86.52 12.64 -79.75
C ALA A 15 -85.17 12.28 -79.11
N ARG A 16 -84.21 11.77 -79.90
CA ARG A 16 -82.85 11.50 -79.43
C ARG A 16 -82.09 12.79 -79.10
N ALA A 17 -82.18 13.81 -79.93
CA ALA A 17 -81.58 15.11 -79.67
C ALA A 17 -82.18 15.81 -78.44
N ASP A 18 -83.50 15.73 -78.25
CA ASP A 18 -84.16 16.25 -77.05
C ASP A 18 -83.77 15.46 -75.79
N ALA A 19 -83.63 14.14 -75.89
CA ALA A 19 -83.15 13.31 -74.78
C ALA A 19 -81.69 13.63 -74.40
N GLU A 20 -80.82 13.89 -75.38
CA GLU A 20 -79.43 14.33 -75.16
C GLU A 20 -79.39 15.72 -74.52
N ARG A 21 -80.24 16.67 -74.96
CA ARG A 21 -80.37 18.00 -74.34
C ARG A 21 -80.80 17.90 -72.88
N LEU A 22 -81.86 17.15 -72.59
CA LEU A 22 -82.36 16.95 -71.23
C LEU A 22 -81.33 16.24 -70.33
N ALA A 23 -80.53 15.31 -70.89
CA ALA A 23 -79.46 14.65 -70.15
C ALA A 23 -78.35 15.63 -69.74
N GLU A 24 -77.94 16.53 -70.64
CA GLU A 24 -76.95 17.57 -70.31
C GLU A 24 -77.49 18.61 -69.32
N GLU A 25 -78.75 19.01 -69.42
CA GLU A 25 -79.40 19.89 -68.44
C GLU A 25 -79.46 19.23 -67.03
N LEU A 26 -79.81 17.94 -66.96
CA LEU A 26 -79.79 17.18 -65.71
C LEU A 26 -78.38 17.07 -65.12
N LYS A 27 -77.37 16.90 -65.96
CA LYS A 27 -75.96 16.85 -65.53
C LYS A 27 -75.51 18.21 -64.99
N ALA A 28 -75.83 19.30 -65.68
CA ALA A 28 -75.55 20.65 -65.21
C ALA A 28 -76.25 20.96 -63.87
N ALA A 29 -77.52 20.57 -63.72
CA ALA A 29 -78.27 20.73 -62.48
C ALA A 29 -77.67 19.89 -61.33
N ARG A 30 -77.20 18.68 -61.60
CA ARG A 30 -76.50 17.83 -60.62
C ARG A 30 -75.19 18.45 -60.15
N ASP A 31 -74.41 19.00 -61.07
CA ASP A 31 -73.14 19.66 -60.73
C ASP A 31 -73.36 20.95 -59.94
N GLU A 32 -74.40 21.73 -60.28
CA GLU A 32 -74.79 22.89 -59.50
C GLU A 32 -75.28 22.52 -58.08
N CYS A 33 -76.06 21.44 -57.96
CA CYS A 33 -76.45 20.91 -56.65
C CYS A 33 -75.23 20.46 -55.83
N ARG A 34 -74.23 19.83 -56.46
CA ARG A 34 -72.96 19.48 -55.81
C ARG A 34 -72.19 20.71 -55.34
N ARG A 35 -72.11 21.78 -56.15
CA ARG A 35 -71.48 23.05 -55.75
C ARG A 35 -72.18 23.68 -54.55
N ARG A 36 -73.52 23.76 -54.59
CA ARG A 36 -74.31 24.29 -53.47
C ARG A 36 -74.14 23.48 -52.20
N LYS A 37 -74.11 22.14 -52.29
CA LYS A 37 -73.82 21.27 -51.14
C LYS A 37 -72.44 21.57 -50.52
N LYS A 38 -71.40 21.77 -51.35
CA LYS A 38 -70.06 22.15 -50.86
C LYS A 38 -70.08 23.52 -50.17
N LEU A 39 -70.78 24.50 -50.74
CA LEU A 39 -70.92 25.82 -50.13
C LEU A 39 -71.65 25.76 -48.77
N VAL A 40 -72.76 25.03 -48.70
CA VAL A 40 -73.51 24.83 -47.45
C VAL A 40 -72.65 24.11 -46.41
N ALA A 41 -71.89 23.09 -46.79
CA ALA A 41 -70.97 22.40 -45.90
C ALA A 41 -69.86 23.34 -45.37
N ALA A 42 -69.29 24.17 -46.24
CA ALA A 42 -68.29 25.17 -45.84
C ALA A 42 -68.85 26.22 -44.88
N LEU A 43 -70.07 26.72 -45.16
CA LEU A 43 -70.78 27.64 -44.27
C LEU A 43 -71.14 26.99 -42.94
N GLN A 44 -71.57 25.73 -42.93
CA GLN A 44 -71.79 24.96 -41.69
C GLN A 44 -70.51 24.78 -40.89
N LEU A 45 -69.38 24.50 -41.54
CA LEU A 45 -68.08 24.37 -40.88
C LEU A 45 -67.65 25.70 -40.24
N MET A 46 -67.88 26.82 -40.92
CA MET A 46 -67.63 28.17 -40.39
C MET A 46 -68.54 28.48 -39.20
N LEU A 47 -69.83 28.13 -39.29
CA LEU A 47 -70.79 28.29 -38.19
C LEU A 47 -70.43 27.39 -37.00
N GLN A 48 -69.98 26.16 -37.22
CA GLN A 48 -69.50 25.25 -36.17
C GLN A 48 -68.20 25.71 -35.54
N ALA A 49 -67.28 26.28 -36.32
CA ALA A 49 -66.11 26.96 -35.78
C ALA A 49 -66.56 28.11 -34.89
N ASN A 50 -67.45 29.00 -35.37
CA ASN A 50 -67.94 30.16 -34.61
C ASN A 50 -68.73 29.78 -33.34
N ALA A 51 -69.57 28.74 -33.39
CA ALA A 51 -70.33 28.23 -32.24
C ALA A 51 -69.47 27.62 -31.11
N ASN A 52 -68.18 27.34 -31.37
CA ASN A 52 -67.24 26.75 -30.43
C ASN A 52 -66.13 27.70 -29.95
N HIS A 53 -66.19 29.02 -30.21
CA HIS A 53 -65.18 29.99 -29.76
C HIS A 53 -65.23 30.36 -28.26
N TYR A 54 -65.95 29.58 -27.45
CA TYR A 54 -65.96 29.81 -26.01
C TYR A 54 -64.76 29.14 -25.36
N HIS A 55 -63.87 29.95 -24.77
CA HIS A 55 -62.78 29.47 -23.94
C HIS A 55 -63.34 28.96 -22.61
N LYS A 56 -63.49 27.64 -22.50
CA LYS A 56 -63.98 26.96 -21.29
C LYS A 56 -62.92 27.01 -20.19
N CYS A 57 -63.36 27.28 -18.97
CA CYS A 57 -62.52 27.19 -17.79
C CYS A 57 -62.25 25.71 -17.44
N GLN A 58 -61.03 25.38 -17.04
CA GLN A 58 -60.65 24.01 -16.68
C GLN A 58 -61.07 23.63 -15.26
N PHE A 59 -61.48 24.62 -14.46
CA PHE A 59 -61.78 24.46 -13.04
C PHE A 59 -63.25 24.67 -12.70
N CYS A 60 -64.07 25.12 -13.67
CA CYS A 60 -65.53 25.22 -13.54
C CYS A 60 -66.20 25.25 -14.92
N ASP A 61 -67.53 25.08 -14.95
CA ASP A 61 -68.30 24.95 -16.19
C ASP A 61 -68.54 26.28 -16.95
N LYS A 62 -67.80 27.35 -16.62
CA LYS A 62 -67.94 28.66 -17.26
C LYS A 62 -67.15 28.74 -18.55
N ALA A 63 -67.75 29.36 -19.57
CA ALA A 63 -67.12 29.55 -20.88
C ALA A 63 -67.15 31.03 -21.27
N PHE A 64 -66.05 31.53 -21.84
CA PHE A 64 -65.83 32.95 -22.09
C PHE A 64 -65.61 33.22 -23.57
N MET A 65 -66.15 34.33 -24.08
CA MET A 65 -66.00 34.69 -25.51
C MET A 65 -64.58 35.10 -25.92
N ASN A 66 -63.72 35.46 -24.98
CA ASN A 66 -62.34 35.86 -25.24
C ASN A 66 -61.42 35.23 -24.18
N TYR A 67 -60.25 34.76 -24.62
CA TYR A 67 -59.21 34.18 -23.77
C TYR A 67 -58.76 35.11 -22.64
N ALA A 68 -58.68 36.43 -22.88
CA ALA A 68 -58.35 37.41 -21.85
C ALA A 68 -59.40 37.42 -20.72
N TYR A 69 -60.68 37.26 -21.06
CA TYR A 69 -61.74 37.14 -20.04
C TYR A 69 -61.64 35.82 -19.28
N LEU A 70 -61.30 34.71 -19.94
CA LEU A 70 -61.01 33.45 -19.27
C LEU A 70 -59.83 33.59 -18.30
N GLN A 71 -58.70 34.17 -18.72
CA GLN A 71 -57.55 34.38 -17.84
C GLN A 71 -57.92 35.21 -16.61
N SER A 72 -58.58 36.35 -16.81
CA SER A 72 -59.02 37.19 -15.70
C SER A 72 -60.05 36.50 -14.79
N HIS A 73 -60.84 35.56 -15.32
CA HIS A 73 -61.76 34.74 -14.53
C HIS A 73 -60.99 33.72 -13.68
N VAL A 74 -60.04 33.01 -14.27
CA VAL A 74 -59.18 32.05 -13.58
C VAL A 74 -58.38 32.73 -12.48
N GLU A 75 -57.80 33.90 -12.75
CA GLU A 75 -57.04 34.67 -11.76
C GLU A 75 -57.86 35.16 -10.58
N ARG A 76 -59.16 35.46 -10.75
CA ARG A 76 -60.01 35.99 -9.67
C ARG A 76 -60.83 34.92 -8.93
N ARG A 77 -61.16 33.80 -9.58
CA ARG A 77 -62.05 32.77 -9.05
C ARG A 77 -61.36 31.44 -8.78
N HIS A 78 -60.21 31.21 -9.41
CA HIS A 78 -59.36 30.03 -9.20
C HIS A 78 -57.95 30.46 -8.76
N GLN A 79 -57.83 31.61 -8.11
CA GLN A 79 -56.56 32.17 -7.64
C GLN A 79 -55.82 31.21 -6.72
N GLU A 80 -56.54 30.52 -5.82
CA GLU A 80 -55.97 29.55 -4.87
C GLU A 80 -55.38 28.32 -5.57
N VAL A 81 -56.06 27.81 -6.60
CA VAL A 81 -55.58 26.65 -7.40
C VAL A 81 -54.37 27.05 -8.25
N THR A 82 -54.43 28.24 -8.87
CA THR A 82 -53.35 28.78 -9.71
C THR A 82 -52.11 29.13 -8.89
N GLU A 83 -52.27 29.69 -7.68
CA GLU A 83 -51.16 29.96 -6.78
C GLU A 83 -50.57 28.67 -6.20
N GLY A 84 -51.40 27.66 -5.91
CA GLY A 84 -50.94 26.33 -5.54
C GLY A 84 -50.08 25.66 -6.63
N GLU A 85 -50.47 25.79 -7.90
CA GLU A 85 -49.67 25.33 -9.05
C GLU A 85 -48.36 26.12 -9.20
N ARG A 86 -48.39 27.45 -9.07
CA ARG A 86 -47.17 28.28 -9.08
C ARG A 86 -46.24 27.93 -7.92
N GLN A 87 -46.77 27.67 -6.74
CA GLN A 87 -45.98 27.27 -5.57
C GLN A 87 -45.38 25.87 -5.76
N LYS A 88 -46.13 24.92 -6.34
CA LYS A 88 -45.59 23.61 -6.76
C LYS A 88 -44.48 23.78 -7.79
N LYS A 89 -44.66 24.62 -8.81
CA LYS A 89 -43.63 24.90 -9.82
C LYS A 89 -42.35 25.46 -9.20
N ARG A 90 -42.46 26.46 -8.31
CA ARG A 90 -41.31 27.00 -7.57
C ARG A 90 -40.63 25.95 -6.69
N ARG A 91 -41.38 25.01 -6.12
CA ARG A 91 -40.80 23.88 -5.36
C ARG A 91 -40.07 22.91 -6.28
N VAL A 92 -40.62 22.62 -7.45
CA VAL A 92 -39.97 21.75 -8.45
C VAL A 92 -38.68 22.40 -8.96
N GLU A 93 -38.70 23.68 -9.35
CA GLU A 93 -37.50 24.41 -9.79
C GLU A 93 -36.40 24.39 -8.71
N LYS A 94 -36.74 24.62 -7.44
CA LYS A 94 -35.77 24.50 -6.33
C LYS A 94 -35.18 23.10 -6.19
N LEU A 95 -36.00 22.06 -6.34
CA LEU A 95 -35.52 20.68 -6.28
C LEU A 95 -34.65 20.34 -7.49
N GLU A 96 -34.95 20.90 -8.67
CA GLU A 96 -34.12 20.75 -9.88
C GLU A 96 -32.76 21.41 -9.69
N ASP A 97 -32.72 22.63 -9.15
CA ASP A 97 -31.48 23.34 -8.82
C ASP A 97 -30.64 22.56 -7.78
N GLU A 98 -31.28 22.01 -6.74
CA GLU A 98 -30.62 21.17 -5.74
C GLU A 98 -30.08 19.87 -6.36
N LEU A 99 -30.83 19.22 -7.25
CA LEU A 99 -30.39 18.02 -7.96
C LEU A 99 -29.23 18.30 -8.91
N GLU A 100 -29.23 19.45 -9.58
CA GLU A 100 -28.11 19.87 -10.43
C GLU A 100 -26.86 20.14 -9.59
N GLY A 101 -27.01 20.85 -8.46
CA GLY A 101 -25.92 21.05 -7.50
C GLY A 101 -25.34 19.74 -6.96
N LEU A 102 -26.19 18.77 -6.63
CA LEU A 102 -25.75 17.44 -6.18
C LEU A 102 -25.05 16.65 -7.30
N ARG A 103 -25.50 16.77 -8.56
CA ARG A 103 -24.84 16.13 -9.71
C ARG A 103 -23.45 16.71 -9.95
N ASP A 104 -23.29 18.03 -9.82
CA ASP A 104 -21.99 18.67 -9.99
C ASP A 104 -21.03 18.34 -8.85
N GLN A 105 -21.52 18.28 -7.60
CA GLN A 105 -20.74 17.77 -6.47
C GLN A 105 -20.32 16.32 -6.69
N LEU A 106 -21.21 15.46 -7.21
CA LEU A 106 -20.89 14.08 -7.51
C LEU A 106 -19.82 13.96 -8.61
N LYS A 107 -19.93 14.74 -9.68
CA LYS A 107 -18.91 14.75 -10.75
C LYS A 107 -17.56 15.26 -10.23
N HIS A 108 -17.57 16.31 -9.41
CA HIS A 108 -16.35 16.86 -8.82
C HIS A 108 -15.66 15.84 -7.92
N THR A 109 -16.40 15.25 -6.97
CA THR A 109 -15.88 14.21 -6.08
C THR A 109 -15.42 12.96 -6.83
N GLN A 110 -16.11 12.55 -7.89
CA GLN A 110 -15.65 11.48 -8.78
C GLN A 110 -14.33 11.82 -9.47
N GLY A 111 -14.18 13.06 -9.94
CA GLY A 111 -12.93 13.57 -10.52
C GLY A 111 -11.79 13.59 -9.52
N ASP A 112 -12.03 14.06 -8.30
CA ASP A 112 -11.02 14.09 -7.23
C ASP A 112 -10.57 12.68 -6.84
N LEU A 113 -11.51 11.75 -6.66
CA LEU A 113 -11.20 10.35 -6.38
C LEU A 113 -10.40 9.70 -7.51
N GLN A 114 -10.70 10.02 -8.77
CA GLN A 114 -9.96 9.51 -9.92
C GLN A 114 -8.52 10.07 -9.92
N ASN A 115 -8.35 11.36 -9.67
CA ASN A 115 -7.04 11.99 -9.55
C ASN A 115 -6.22 11.40 -8.39
N GLU A 116 -6.85 11.14 -7.25
CA GLU A 116 -6.21 10.48 -6.10
C GLU A 116 -5.77 9.05 -6.44
N ARG A 117 -6.61 8.28 -7.14
CA ARG A 117 -6.25 6.94 -7.62
C ARG A 117 -5.06 6.97 -8.58
N GLU A 118 -5.05 7.91 -9.53
CA GLU A 118 -3.94 8.08 -10.47
C GLU A 118 -2.66 8.52 -9.76
N ALA A 119 -2.75 9.45 -8.81
CA ALA A 119 -1.62 9.85 -7.98
C ALA A 119 -1.08 8.69 -7.14
N GLN A 120 -1.96 7.87 -6.54
CA GLN A 120 -1.57 6.68 -5.78
C GLN A 120 -0.91 5.62 -6.67
N ALA A 121 -1.41 5.41 -7.89
CA ALA A 121 -0.81 4.51 -8.86
C ALA A 121 0.61 4.95 -9.25
N LEU A 122 0.81 6.24 -9.50
CA LEU A 122 2.13 6.81 -9.81
C LEU A 122 3.11 6.68 -8.64
N LEU A 123 2.64 6.89 -7.40
CA LEU A 123 3.48 6.70 -6.21
C LEU A 123 3.88 5.23 -6.04
N SER A 124 2.93 4.30 -6.17
CA SER A 124 3.20 2.86 -6.11
C SER A 124 4.22 2.44 -7.17
N GLN A 125 4.09 2.94 -8.40
CA GLN A 125 5.07 2.69 -9.46
C GLN A 125 6.46 3.20 -9.09
N LYS A 126 6.58 4.45 -8.60
CA LYS A 126 7.86 5.02 -8.17
C LYS A 126 8.49 4.23 -7.03
N GLU A 127 7.68 3.74 -6.08
CA GLU A 127 8.16 2.91 -4.98
C GLU A 127 8.67 1.55 -5.45
N GLN A 128 7.99 0.93 -6.41
CA GLN A 128 8.43 -0.32 -7.05
C GLN A 128 9.72 -0.11 -7.85
N GLU A 129 9.83 0.96 -8.61
CA GLU A 129 11.06 1.31 -9.33
C GLU A 129 12.21 1.51 -8.35
N ALA A 130 12.02 2.34 -7.32
CA ALA A 130 13.01 2.55 -6.27
C ALA A 130 13.38 1.25 -5.53
N HIS A 131 12.43 0.33 -5.36
CA HIS A 131 12.70 -1.00 -4.81
C HIS A 131 13.60 -1.81 -5.75
N ARG A 132 13.26 -1.86 -7.05
CA ARG A 132 14.07 -2.53 -8.07
C ARG A 132 15.48 -1.94 -8.14
N GLU A 133 15.64 -0.62 -8.02
CA GLU A 133 16.97 0.00 -8.00
C GLU A 133 17.79 -0.43 -6.78
N ARG A 134 17.16 -0.45 -5.59
CA ARG A 134 17.82 -0.93 -4.37
C ARG A 134 18.22 -2.39 -4.50
N GLU A 135 17.37 -3.24 -5.06
CA GLU A 135 17.71 -4.65 -5.29
C GLU A 135 18.85 -4.82 -6.29
N ARG A 136 18.86 -4.04 -7.38
CA ARG A 136 20.00 -4.02 -8.32
C ARG A 136 21.28 -3.62 -7.60
N GLY A 137 21.25 -2.56 -6.79
CA GLY A 137 22.40 -2.12 -5.99
C GLY A 137 22.90 -3.20 -5.01
N VAL A 138 21.99 -3.90 -4.33
CA VAL A 138 22.34 -5.03 -3.45
C VAL A 138 22.97 -6.18 -4.25
N ARG A 139 22.40 -6.55 -5.40
CA ARG A 139 22.95 -7.62 -6.26
C ARG A 139 24.35 -7.29 -6.76
N GLU A 140 24.56 -6.06 -7.23
CA GLU A 140 25.87 -5.59 -7.65
C GLU A 140 26.88 -5.59 -6.50
N TRP A 141 26.49 -5.10 -5.32
CA TRP A 141 27.35 -5.14 -4.14
C TRP A 141 27.70 -6.57 -3.75
N GLN A 142 26.72 -7.48 -3.71
CA GLN A 142 26.97 -8.89 -3.43
C GLN A 142 27.91 -9.54 -4.45
N GLU A 143 27.81 -9.18 -5.73
CA GLU A 143 28.72 -9.68 -6.76
C GLU A 143 30.14 -9.14 -6.59
N ARG A 144 30.28 -7.84 -6.26
CA ARG A 144 31.59 -7.26 -5.93
C ARG A 144 32.20 -7.94 -4.71
N GLU A 145 31.42 -8.16 -3.66
CA GLU A 145 31.86 -8.83 -2.44
C GLU A 145 32.27 -10.27 -2.72
N ARG A 146 31.46 -11.01 -3.48
CA ARG A 146 31.83 -12.36 -3.94
C ARG A 146 33.16 -12.32 -4.70
N LYS A 147 33.32 -11.43 -5.68
CA LYS A 147 34.58 -11.32 -6.44
C LYS A 147 35.77 -10.95 -5.55
N ALA A 148 35.58 -10.07 -4.57
CA ALA A 148 36.63 -9.68 -3.62
C ALA A 148 37.08 -10.87 -2.78
N VAL A 149 36.14 -11.58 -2.15
CA VAL A 149 36.41 -12.79 -1.35
C VAL A 149 37.06 -13.88 -2.21
N HIS A 150 36.56 -14.13 -3.42
CA HIS A 150 37.19 -15.09 -4.33
C HIS A 150 38.64 -14.67 -4.67
N GLY A 151 38.88 -13.37 -4.86
CA GLY A 151 40.23 -12.85 -5.07
C GLY A 151 41.15 -13.02 -3.85
N GLU A 152 40.64 -12.84 -2.63
CA GLU A 152 41.38 -13.11 -1.39
C GLU A 152 41.71 -14.59 -1.23
N VAL A 153 40.72 -15.48 -1.43
CA VAL A 153 40.92 -16.93 -1.38
C VAL A 153 41.94 -17.39 -2.42
N GLN A 154 41.91 -16.82 -3.61
CA GLN A 154 42.88 -17.15 -4.64
C GLN A 154 44.29 -16.68 -4.28
N ARG A 155 44.43 -15.48 -3.70
CA ARG A 155 45.72 -14.98 -3.20
C ARG A 155 46.28 -15.85 -2.07
N THR A 156 45.47 -16.21 -1.08
CA THR A 156 45.92 -17.07 0.03
C THR A 156 46.26 -18.48 -0.46
N ARG A 157 45.50 -19.02 -1.42
CA ARG A 157 45.85 -20.28 -2.07
C ARG A 157 47.22 -20.22 -2.74
N GLU A 158 47.52 -19.15 -3.48
CA GLU A 158 48.81 -18.95 -4.13
C GLU A 158 49.94 -18.78 -3.10
N ASP A 159 49.69 -18.05 -2.00
CA ASP A 159 50.64 -17.92 -0.89
C ASP A 159 50.98 -19.28 -0.27
N LEU A 160 49.95 -20.06 0.07
CA LEU A 160 50.12 -21.40 0.63
C LEU A 160 50.82 -22.35 -0.36
N GLN A 161 50.49 -22.29 -1.64
CA GLN A 161 51.18 -23.09 -2.66
C GLN A 161 52.67 -22.74 -2.76
N ARG A 162 53.01 -21.45 -2.67
CA ARG A 162 54.41 -21.00 -2.63
C ARG A 162 55.12 -21.49 -1.38
N GLU A 163 54.51 -21.37 -0.21
CA GLU A 163 55.07 -21.86 1.05
C GLU A 163 55.29 -23.38 1.02
N ILE A 164 54.31 -24.15 0.55
CA ILE A 164 54.43 -25.60 0.38
C ILE A 164 55.60 -25.94 -0.55
N SER A 165 55.78 -25.19 -1.64
CA SER A 165 56.89 -25.42 -2.57
C SER A 165 58.24 -25.17 -1.90
N VAL A 166 58.39 -24.05 -1.18
CA VAL A 166 59.61 -23.73 -0.41
C VAL A 166 59.88 -24.78 0.65
N LEU A 167 58.86 -25.21 1.40
CA LEU A 167 58.99 -26.26 2.41
C LEU A 167 59.37 -27.60 1.77
N SER A 168 58.86 -27.93 0.58
CA SER A 168 59.23 -29.14 -0.13
C SER A 168 60.70 -29.13 -0.55
N GLU A 169 61.22 -28.00 -1.04
CA GLU A 169 62.63 -27.83 -1.38
C GLU A 169 63.52 -27.92 -0.14
N GLN A 170 63.12 -27.26 0.96
CA GLN A 170 63.83 -27.35 2.24
C GLN A 170 63.83 -28.78 2.79
N ASN A 171 62.72 -29.51 2.67
CA ASN A 171 62.64 -30.89 3.13
C ASN A 171 63.61 -31.78 2.34
N VAL A 172 63.65 -31.64 1.01
CA VAL A 172 64.64 -32.35 0.16
C VAL A 172 66.07 -31.98 0.57
N ALA A 173 66.35 -30.70 0.84
CA ALA A 173 67.68 -30.27 1.28
C ALA A 173 68.06 -30.85 2.66
N LEU A 174 67.11 -30.90 3.59
CA LEU A 174 67.30 -31.50 4.91
C LEU A 174 67.51 -33.01 4.82
N GLU A 175 66.79 -33.70 3.94
CA GLU A 175 66.99 -35.12 3.67
C GLU A 175 68.38 -35.39 3.08
N LEU A 176 68.91 -34.51 2.23
CA LEU A 176 70.24 -34.63 1.62
C LEU A 176 71.40 -34.28 2.57
N THR A 177 71.17 -33.42 3.56
CA THR A 177 72.21 -32.87 4.46
C THR A 177 72.99 -33.95 5.24
N PRO A 178 72.36 -34.98 5.84
CA PRO A 178 73.07 -36.08 6.51
C PRO A 178 74.00 -36.85 5.59
N TYR A 179 73.61 -37.11 4.33
CA TYR A 179 74.44 -37.83 3.37
C TYR A 179 75.70 -37.04 3.00
N LEU A 180 75.55 -35.74 2.75
CA LEU A 180 76.68 -34.84 2.48
C LEU A 180 77.61 -34.70 3.70
N TRP A 181 77.04 -34.62 4.91
CA TRP A 181 77.81 -34.56 6.15
C TRP A 181 78.62 -35.84 6.39
N VAL A 182 78.00 -37.02 6.21
CA VAL A 182 78.69 -38.31 6.32
C VAL A 182 79.79 -38.43 5.29
N PHE A 183 79.53 -38.03 4.04
CA PHE A 183 80.55 -38.04 2.98
C PHE A 183 81.75 -37.16 3.32
N SER A 184 81.52 -35.91 3.75
CA SER A 184 82.60 -35.03 4.22
C SER A 184 83.31 -35.56 5.45
N HIS A 185 82.60 -36.21 6.37
CA HIS A 185 83.18 -36.71 7.62
C HIS A 185 84.08 -37.91 7.35
N VAL A 186 83.64 -38.86 6.52
CA VAL A 186 84.46 -40.00 6.07
C VAL A 186 85.72 -39.50 5.36
N GLN A 187 85.60 -38.52 4.46
CA GLN A 187 86.74 -37.92 3.76
C GLN A 187 87.73 -37.25 4.74
N ARG A 188 87.22 -36.49 5.72
CA ARG A 188 88.04 -35.80 6.73
C ARG A 188 88.70 -36.76 7.73
N VAL A 189 88.03 -37.86 8.07
CA VAL A 189 88.59 -38.94 8.92
C VAL A 189 89.69 -39.70 8.17
N GLN A 190 89.56 -39.88 6.85
CA GLN A 190 90.64 -40.37 5.99
C GLN A 190 91.84 -39.41 5.92
N GLU A 191 91.59 -38.10 5.89
CA GLU A 191 92.64 -37.06 5.83
C GLU A 191 93.37 -36.84 7.17
N LEU A 192 92.72 -37.09 8.31
CA LEU A 192 93.27 -36.86 9.66
C LEU A 192 93.79 -38.13 10.35
N GLY A 193 94.39 -39.03 9.59
CA GLY A 193 95.16 -40.15 10.12
C GLY A 193 96.49 -39.70 10.74
N LYS A 194 96.48 -38.97 11.86
CA LYS A 194 97.65 -38.71 12.73
C LYS A 194 97.21 -38.33 14.15
N SER A 195 97.90 -38.92 15.13
CA SER A 195 97.59 -38.95 16.56
C SER A 195 97.33 -37.57 17.16
N ARG A 196 96.15 -37.39 17.76
CA ARG A 196 95.85 -36.28 18.68
C ARG A 196 96.55 -36.54 20.02
N THR A 197 97.19 -35.53 20.59
CA THR A 197 97.75 -35.61 21.94
C THR A 197 96.65 -35.44 22.99
N GLU A 198 96.82 -36.02 24.17
CA GLU A 198 95.83 -35.97 25.27
C GLU A 198 95.56 -34.52 25.74
N ASP A 199 96.57 -33.65 25.69
CA ASP A 199 96.46 -32.22 26.03
C ASP A 199 95.60 -31.43 25.04
N ASP A 200 95.68 -31.74 23.74
CA ASP A 200 94.83 -31.11 22.72
C ASP A 200 93.37 -31.53 22.87
N MET A 201 93.14 -32.80 23.24
CA MET A 201 91.81 -33.32 23.57
C MET A 201 91.26 -32.66 24.83
N ALA A 202 92.08 -32.43 25.86
CA ALA A 202 91.68 -31.76 27.09
C ALA A 202 91.28 -30.29 26.84
N LYS A 203 92.05 -29.54 26.05
CA LYS A 203 91.72 -28.13 25.69
C LYS A 203 90.46 -28.03 24.84
N GLN A 204 90.28 -28.95 23.88
CA GLN A 204 89.05 -29.05 23.09
C GLN A 204 87.85 -29.41 23.96
N ASN A 205 88.01 -30.36 24.89
CA ASN A 205 86.95 -30.76 25.80
C ASN A 205 86.54 -29.61 26.72
N ASN A 206 87.49 -28.85 27.26
CA ASN A 206 87.20 -27.68 28.09
C ASN A 206 86.46 -26.58 27.30
N SER A 207 86.86 -26.33 26.05
CA SER A 207 86.18 -25.37 25.17
C SER A 207 84.75 -25.83 24.81
N LEU A 208 84.57 -27.14 24.58
CA LEU A 208 83.25 -27.73 24.36
C LEU A 208 82.37 -27.66 25.60
N MET A 209 82.93 -27.87 26.80
CA MET A 209 82.19 -27.74 28.06
C MET A 209 81.75 -26.29 28.29
N ALA A 210 82.62 -25.31 28.03
CA ALA A 210 82.25 -23.89 28.11
C ALA A 210 81.12 -23.52 27.15
N LEU A 211 81.17 -23.99 25.90
CA LEU A 211 80.12 -23.76 24.91
C LEU A 211 78.80 -24.45 25.30
N LYS A 212 78.87 -25.69 25.81
CA LYS A 212 77.71 -26.42 26.34
C LYS A 212 77.05 -25.67 27.49
N GLU A 213 77.84 -25.09 28.39
CA GLU A 213 77.33 -24.32 29.52
C GLU A 213 76.68 -23.01 29.07
N GLN A 214 77.26 -22.31 28.08
CA GLN A 214 76.65 -21.14 27.47
C GLN A 214 75.32 -21.47 26.78
N LEU A 215 75.26 -22.59 26.04
CA LEU A 215 74.02 -23.04 25.40
C LEU A 215 72.96 -23.43 26.45
N HIS A 216 73.35 -24.12 27.53
CA HIS A 216 72.44 -24.42 28.64
C HIS A 216 71.88 -23.14 29.27
N LYS A 217 72.71 -22.11 29.50
CA LYS A 217 72.24 -20.80 30.01
C LYS A 217 71.25 -20.13 29.06
N GLN A 218 71.47 -20.22 27.75
CA GLN A 218 70.52 -19.68 26.76
C GLN A 218 69.20 -20.48 26.75
N ILE A 219 69.27 -21.82 26.81
CA ILE A 219 68.09 -22.69 26.87
C ILE A 219 67.28 -22.43 28.14
N THR A 220 67.92 -22.34 29.31
CA THR A 220 67.21 -22.03 30.57
C THR A 220 66.60 -20.64 30.54
N THR A 221 67.27 -19.65 29.95
CA THR A 221 66.73 -18.30 29.78
C THR A 221 65.55 -18.27 28.80
N CYS A 222 65.61 -19.03 27.71
CA CYS A 222 64.50 -19.16 26.76
C CYS A 222 63.31 -19.88 27.40
N ASN A 223 63.56 -20.97 28.12
CA ASN A 223 62.53 -21.73 28.82
C ASN A 223 61.82 -20.91 29.91
N THR A 224 62.56 -20.13 30.71
CA THR A 224 61.95 -19.26 31.73
C THR A 224 61.10 -18.16 31.10
N LYS A 225 61.55 -17.55 29.99
CA LYS A 225 60.75 -16.59 29.23
C LYS A 225 59.48 -17.24 28.67
N MET A 226 59.58 -18.42 28.08
CA MET A 226 58.43 -19.16 27.55
C MET A 226 57.42 -19.51 28.64
N GLN A 227 57.88 -20.02 29.79
CA GLN A 227 57.02 -20.27 30.96
C GLN A 227 56.36 -18.99 31.47
N SER A 228 57.09 -17.87 31.50
CA SER A 228 56.51 -16.59 31.93
C SER A 228 55.40 -16.09 31.01
N LEU A 229 55.54 -16.30 29.69
CA LEU A 229 54.53 -15.98 28.69
C LEU A 229 53.33 -16.92 28.82
N GLN A 230 53.56 -18.22 28.93
CA GLN A 230 52.48 -19.21 29.15
C GLN A 230 51.66 -18.86 30.40
N ASN A 231 52.31 -18.55 31.52
CA ASN A 231 51.61 -18.12 32.74
C ASN A 231 50.84 -16.80 32.56
N LYS A 232 51.28 -15.89 31.69
CA LYS A 232 50.51 -14.67 31.38
C LYS A 232 49.29 -14.99 30.54
N HIS A 233 49.46 -15.78 29.47
CA HIS A 233 48.35 -16.23 28.63
C HIS A 233 47.29 -17.00 29.44
N GLU A 234 47.69 -17.86 30.37
CA GLU A 234 46.75 -18.57 31.24
C GLU A 234 45.98 -17.62 32.16
N ARG A 235 46.64 -16.60 32.72
CA ARG A 235 45.98 -15.56 33.53
C ARG A 235 45.00 -14.73 32.70
N GLU A 236 45.40 -14.29 31.51
CA GLU A 236 44.54 -13.53 30.60
C GLU A 236 43.34 -14.37 30.17
N LYS A 237 43.56 -15.63 29.78
CA LYS A 237 42.47 -16.57 29.46
C LYS A 237 41.52 -16.75 30.64
N SER A 238 42.04 -16.95 31.85
CA SER A 238 41.21 -17.08 33.06
C SER A 238 40.44 -15.81 33.38
N GLN A 239 41.02 -14.63 33.10
CA GLN A 239 40.35 -13.35 33.28
C GLN A 239 39.22 -13.18 32.27
N MET A 240 39.50 -13.40 30.98
CA MET A 240 38.50 -13.32 29.91
C MET A 240 37.36 -14.31 30.14
N GLN A 241 37.66 -15.50 30.65
CA GLN A 241 36.64 -16.49 31.04
C GLN A 241 35.72 -15.95 32.13
N ARG A 242 36.29 -15.37 33.21
CA ARG A 242 35.51 -14.75 34.30
C ARG A 242 34.67 -13.58 33.80
N ASP A 243 35.20 -12.76 32.90
CA ASP A 243 34.48 -11.62 32.33
C ASP A 243 33.31 -12.11 31.47
N LEU A 244 33.50 -13.17 30.68
CA LEU A 244 32.43 -13.82 29.92
C LEU A 244 31.34 -14.39 30.83
N ASP A 245 31.73 -15.12 31.88
CA ASP A 245 30.78 -15.69 32.85
C ASP A 245 29.99 -14.56 33.56
N SER A 246 30.68 -13.49 33.98
CA SER A 246 30.04 -12.33 34.59
C SER A 246 29.07 -11.61 33.65
N LEU A 247 29.42 -11.47 32.37
CA LEU A 247 28.53 -10.87 31.38
C LEU A 247 27.33 -11.77 31.09
N HIS A 248 27.55 -13.09 31.05
CA HIS A 248 26.48 -14.06 30.86
C HIS A 248 25.49 -14.03 32.02
N ASP A 249 25.98 -13.99 33.26
CA ASP A 249 25.14 -13.85 34.46
C ASP A 249 24.37 -12.53 34.47
N SER A 250 25.02 -11.41 34.10
CA SER A 250 24.34 -10.12 33.98
C SER A 250 23.22 -10.16 32.95
N LEU A 251 23.50 -10.67 31.75
CA LEU A 251 22.51 -10.77 30.68
C LEU A 251 21.35 -11.72 31.05
N SER A 252 21.65 -12.83 31.71
CA SER A 252 20.65 -13.78 32.21
C SER A 252 19.74 -13.13 33.25
N ASN A 253 20.32 -12.34 34.17
CA ASN A 253 19.55 -11.61 35.17
C ASN A 253 18.71 -10.50 34.54
N ASP A 254 19.25 -9.74 33.59
CA ASP A 254 18.51 -8.72 32.84
C ASP A 254 17.36 -9.33 32.04
N GLN A 255 17.58 -10.49 31.41
CA GLN A 255 16.54 -11.23 30.70
C GLN A 255 15.42 -11.68 31.66
N LYS A 256 15.76 -12.19 32.84
CA LYS A 256 14.78 -12.56 33.87
C LYS A 256 14.02 -11.33 34.38
N ALA A 257 14.70 -10.23 34.64
CA ALA A 257 14.08 -8.97 35.07
C ALA A 257 13.13 -8.39 34.01
N MET A 258 13.52 -8.42 32.74
CA MET A 258 12.61 -8.02 31.65
C MET A 258 11.43 -8.99 31.53
N SER A 259 11.65 -10.29 31.69
CA SER A 259 10.57 -11.29 31.64
C SER A 259 9.55 -11.08 32.76
N THR A 260 9.99 -10.74 33.98
CA THR A 260 9.06 -10.45 35.10
C THR A 260 8.32 -9.14 34.89
N GLN A 261 8.98 -8.10 34.36
CA GLN A 261 8.31 -6.86 33.99
C GLN A 261 7.26 -7.07 32.90
N LEU A 262 7.58 -7.87 31.87
CA LEU A 262 6.64 -8.19 30.80
C LEU A 262 5.43 -8.99 31.32
N SER A 263 5.64 -9.96 32.21
CA SER A 263 4.53 -10.72 32.79
C SER A 263 3.65 -9.84 33.68
N GLU A 264 4.23 -8.90 34.42
CA GLU A 264 3.49 -7.95 35.23
C GLU A 264 2.68 -6.96 34.38
N LEU A 265 3.26 -6.43 33.30
CA LEU A 265 2.52 -5.59 32.34
C LEU A 265 1.39 -6.37 31.67
N ARG A 266 1.62 -7.62 31.25
CA ARG A 266 0.57 -8.49 30.71
C ARG A 266 -0.56 -8.72 31.71
N ARG A 267 -0.23 -8.93 33.00
CA ARG A 267 -1.24 -9.04 34.08
C ARG A 267 -2.05 -7.75 34.20
N LEU A 268 -1.40 -6.59 34.22
CA LEU A 268 -2.06 -5.30 34.33
C LEU A 268 -2.99 -5.02 33.14
N VAL A 269 -2.56 -5.36 31.92
CA VAL A 269 -3.42 -5.26 30.72
C VAL A 269 -4.65 -6.14 30.86
N LYS A 270 -4.50 -7.43 31.23
CA LYS A 270 -5.63 -8.34 31.48
C LYS A 270 -6.61 -7.80 32.52
N GLU A 271 -6.12 -7.20 33.60
CA GLU A 271 -6.96 -6.56 34.62
C GLU A 271 -7.72 -5.36 34.08
N ARG A 272 -7.07 -4.52 33.26
CA ARG A 272 -7.74 -3.38 32.61
C ARG A 272 -8.79 -3.84 31.61
N ASP A 273 -8.52 -4.86 30.82
CA ASP A 273 -9.50 -5.42 29.87
C ASP A 273 -10.68 -6.06 30.57
N ALA A 274 -10.47 -6.72 31.72
CA ALA A 274 -11.55 -7.22 32.56
C ALA A 274 -12.43 -6.07 33.08
N LEU A 275 -11.83 -4.96 33.54
CA LEU A 275 -12.56 -3.76 33.96
C LEU A 275 -13.29 -3.10 32.80
N ILE A 276 -12.69 -3.02 31.60
CA ILE A 276 -13.34 -2.48 30.40
C ILE A 276 -14.54 -3.34 30.04
N ARG A 277 -14.42 -4.67 30.04
CA ARG A 277 -15.54 -5.60 29.80
C ARG A 277 -16.65 -5.41 30.83
N GLU A 278 -16.31 -5.26 32.11
CA GLU A 278 -17.27 -4.99 33.18
C GLU A 278 -18.02 -3.66 32.93
N GLN A 279 -17.30 -2.59 32.62
CA GLN A 279 -17.88 -1.29 32.29
C GLN A 279 -18.74 -1.36 31.03
N LYS A 280 -18.30 -2.06 29.98
CA LYS A 280 -19.03 -2.25 28.73
C LYS A 280 -20.34 -2.99 28.98
N ARG A 281 -20.33 -4.03 29.83
CA ARG A 281 -21.55 -4.75 30.26
C ARG A 281 -22.50 -3.85 31.05
N LYS A 282 -21.96 -3.00 31.94
CA LYS A 282 -22.75 -2.03 32.70
C LYS A 282 -23.39 -0.98 31.79
N ILE A 283 -22.65 -0.46 30.79
CA ILE A 283 -23.18 0.45 29.76
C ILE A 283 -24.25 -0.26 28.95
N GLN A 284 -23.99 -1.49 28.49
CA GLN A 284 -24.94 -2.29 27.72
C GLN A 284 -26.24 -2.52 28.48
N GLY A 285 -26.17 -2.84 29.78
CA GLY A 285 -27.34 -2.97 30.65
C GLY A 285 -28.13 -1.67 30.82
N LEU A 286 -27.47 -0.51 30.81
CA LEU A 286 -28.14 0.79 30.84
C LEU A 286 -28.75 1.18 29.48
N SER A 287 -28.12 0.78 28.38
CA SER A 287 -28.65 1.01 27.03
C SER A 287 -29.74 0.02 26.61
N SER A 288 -29.74 -1.22 27.12
CA SER A 288 -30.79 -2.21 26.83
C SER A 288 -32.15 -1.89 27.46
N THR A 289 -32.25 -0.94 28.39
CA THR A 289 -33.54 -0.41 28.86
C THR A 289 -34.24 0.47 27.81
N ARG A 290 -33.59 0.73 26.66
CA ARG A 290 -34.17 1.49 25.56
C ARG A 290 -33.83 0.80 24.24
N VAL A 291 -34.84 0.13 23.68
CA VAL A 291 -34.94 -0.48 22.33
C VAL A 291 -35.16 -1.99 22.40
N GLU A 292 -36.42 -2.37 22.59
CA GLU A 292 -36.98 -3.62 22.07
C GLU A 292 -37.47 -3.38 20.63
N LYS A 293 -36.89 -4.08 19.63
CA LYS A 293 -37.61 -4.79 18.56
C LYS A 293 -36.70 -5.29 17.43
N ILE A 294 -36.78 -6.61 17.20
CA ILE A 294 -36.79 -7.34 15.92
C ILE A 294 -35.46 -7.49 15.17
N THR A 295 -34.82 -8.67 15.28
CA THR A 295 -34.91 -9.79 14.30
C THR A 295 -34.07 -10.99 14.78
N SER A 296 -34.73 -12.13 14.95
CA SER A 296 -34.21 -13.51 14.86
C SER A 296 -33.84 -13.82 13.38
N GLU A 297 -32.92 -14.70 12.97
CA GLU A 297 -32.58 -16.11 13.28
C GLU A 297 -31.47 -16.54 12.23
N PRO A 298 -30.99 -17.81 12.09
CA PRO A 298 -30.15 -18.65 12.97
C PRO A 298 -28.86 -19.26 12.31
N GLN A 299 -28.00 -19.83 13.17
CA GLN A 299 -27.09 -21.00 13.02
C GLN A 299 -26.03 -21.10 11.89
N ILE A 300 -24.81 -21.54 12.26
CA ILE A 300 -24.26 -22.89 11.98
C ILE A 300 -22.92 -23.06 12.72
N GLU A 301 -22.84 -24.10 13.55
CA GLU A 301 -21.60 -24.72 14.06
C GLU A 301 -20.95 -25.56 12.96
N SER A 302 -19.63 -25.52 12.88
CA SER A 302 -18.84 -26.65 12.37
C SER A 302 -17.50 -26.68 13.07
N GLU A 303 -17.30 -27.75 13.82
CA GLU A 303 -16.08 -28.20 14.46
C GLU A 303 -15.03 -28.66 13.43
N GLU A 304 -13.78 -28.45 13.82
CA GLU A 304 -12.57 -29.27 13.61
C GLU A 304 -12.05 -29.51 12.18
N GLU A 305 -10.81 -29.08 11.91
CA GLU A 305 -9.66 -30.00 11.86
C GLU A 305 -8.34 -29.20 11.96
N GLU A 306 -7.49 -29.68 12.86
CA GLU A 306 -6.11 -29.26 13.11
C GLU A 306 -5.24 -29.65 11.91
N GLU A 307 -4.40 -28.73 11.43
CA GLU A 307 -3.00 -28.97 11.03
C GLU A 307 -2.36 -27.63 10.64
N GLU A 308 -1.06 -27.49 10.97
CA GLU A 308 -0.17 -26.33 10.74
C GLU A 308 -0.01 -25.34 11.92
N GLU A 309 0.35 -25.90 13.08
CA GLU A 309 1.11 -25.19 14.13
C GLU A 309 2.46 -24.70 13.58
N GLU A 310 2.52 -23.49 13.00
CA GLU A 310 3.72 -22.63 13.01
C GLU A 310 3.46 -21.19 12.45
N GLU A 311 2.29 -20.89 11.87
CA GLU A 311 1.98 -19.55 11.32
C GLU A 311 1.17 -18.60 12.25
N GLU A 312 0.58 -19.07 13.35
CA GLU A 312 -0.46 -18.32 14.08
C GLU A 312 0.03 -17.18 15.01
N GLU A 313 1.20 -17.28 15.64
CA GLU A 313 1.62 -16.28 16.65
C GLU A 313 1.76 -14.85 16.08
N ALA A 314 1.99 -14.72 14.77
CA ALA A 314 2.22 -13.45 14.12
C ALA A 314 1.00 -12.90 13.38
N GLU A 315 -0.12 -13.63 13.32
CA GLU A 315 -1.38 -13.18 12.72
C GLU A 315 -2.36 -12.69 13.79
N GLU A 316 -2.34 -13.31 14.98
CA GLU A 316 -3.15 -12.86 16.13
C GLU A 316 -2.74 -11.46 16.64
N GLU A 317 -1.43 -11.16 16.75
CA GLU A 317 -0.96 -9.82 17.18
C GLU A 317 -1.37 -8.70 16.21
N VAL A 318 -1.50 -9.00 14.91
CA VAL A 318 -1.90 -8.02 13.89
C VAL A 318 -3.41 -7.78 13.96
N ASN A 319 -4.20 -8.82 14.17
CA ASN A 319 -5.66 -8.74 14.27
C ASN A 319 -6.10 -8.00 15.55
N GLU A 320 -5.43 -8.23 16.68
CA GLU A 320 -5.67 -7.49 17.92
C GLU A 320 -5.33 -5.99 17.77
N GLN A 321 -4.23 -5.65 17.09
CA GLN A 321 -3.86 -4.26 16.79
C GLN A 321 -4.83 -3.58 15.83
N GLU A 322 -5.30 -4.26 14.79
CA GLU A 322 -6.33 -3.73 13.88
C GLU A 322 -7.67 -3.48 14.61
N SER A 323 -8.04 -4.36 15.54
CA SER A 323 -9.22 -4.20 16.39
C SER A 323 -9.08 -3.03 17.37
N PHE A 324 -7.89 -2.84 17.95
CA PHE A 324 -7.58 -1.73 18.86
C PHE A 324 -7.57 -0.38 18.13
N ILE A 325 -6.97 -0.31 16.94
CA ILE A 325 -6.97 0.89 16.09
C ILE A 325 -8.40 1.25 15.67
N SER A 326 -9.24 0.26 15.37
CA SER A 326 -10.64 0.47 15.00
C SER A 326 -11.46 1.02 16.18
N GLN A 327 -11.27 0.47 17.39
CA GLN A 327 -11.90 0.99 18.62
C GLN A 327 -11.42 2.41 18.99
N GLN A 328 -10.17 2.74 18.69
CA GLN A 328 -9.60 4.07 18.95
C GLN A 328 -10.11 5.14 17.96
N LYS A 329 -10.48 4.73 16.73
CA LYS A 329 -11.12 5.61 15.73
C LYS A 329 -12.53 6.07 16.15
N ASP A 330 -13.20 5.31 16.99
CA ASP A 330 -14.57 5.59 17.46
C ASP A 330 -14.63 6.62 18.61
N CYS A 331 -13.48 7.09 19.11
CA CYS A 331 -13.38 8.08 20.20
C CYS A 331 -12.76 9.42 19.73
N PRO A 332 -13.56 10.35 19.16
CA PRO A 332 -13.03 11.60 18.57
C PRO A 332 -12.41 12.58 19.57
N GLY A 333 -12.74 12.48 20.86
CA GLY A 333 -12.15 13.31 21.93
C GLY A 333 -10.70 12.93 22.24
N LEU A 334 -10.42 11.64 22.42
CA LEU A 334 -9.09 11.12 22.68
C LEU A 334 -8.15 11.36 21.49
N LEU A 335 -8.64 11.21 20.26
CA LEU A 335 -7.87 11.52 19.06
C LEU A 335 -7.49 13.01 18.97
N ARG A 336 -8.32 13.91 19.49
CA ARG A 336 -8.03 15.36 19.51
C ARG A 336 -6.92 15.69 20.49
N GLU A 337 -6.93 15.07 21.67
CA GLU A 337 -5.90 15.25 22.70
C GLU A 337 -4.57 14.62 22.27
N LEU A 338 -4.60 13.39 21.72
CA LEU A 338 -3.42 12.75 21.14
C LEU A 338 -2.86 13.56 19.97
N ARG A 339 -3.71 14.11 19.11
CA ARG A 339 -3.29 14.99 18.02
C ARG A 339 -2.60 16.24 18.57
N ALA A 340 -3.16 16.90 19.57
CA ALA A 340 -2.55 18.08 20.19
C ALA A 340 -1.20 17.75 20.84
N SER A 341 -1.10 16.63 21.56
CA SER A 341 0.15 16.18 22.17
C SER A 341 1.23 15.83 21.13
N LEU A 342 0.85 15.10 20.08
CA LEU A 342 1.76 14.76 18.98
C LEU A 342 2.19 15.99 18.20
N GLN A 343 1.32 16.97 18.03
CA GLN A 343 1.64 18.22 17.35
C GLN A 343 2.62 19.06 18.17
N ASN A 344 2.43 19.18 19.48
CA ASN A 344 3.38 19.85 20.36
C ASN A 344 4.75 19.15 20.36
N ALA A 345 4.79 17.82 20.44
CA ALA A 345 6.04 17.05 20.39
C ALA A 345 6.74 17.15 19.03
N LEU A 346 5.96 17.24 17.94
CA LEU A 346 6.49 17.46 16.60
C LEU A 346 7.09 18.86 16.49
N ASP A 347 6.40 19.88 16.99
CA ASP A 347 6.87 21.27 16.97
C ASP A 347 8.16 21.43 17.79
N GLU A 348 8.24 20.87 19.00
CA GLU A 348 9.48 20.86 19.80
C GLU A 348 10.64 20.20 19.06
N LYS A 349 10.37 19.08 18.36
CA LYS A 349 11.40 18.36 17.60
C LYS A 349 11.85 19.12 16.36
N LEU A 350 10.92 19.82 15.70
CA LEU A 350 11.20 20.69 14.56
C LEU A 350 12.01 21.92 14.98
N GLU A 351 11.67 22.53 16.12
CA GLU A 351 12.42 23.64 16.72
C GLU A 351 13.84 23.24 17.09
N GLY A 352 14.02 22.06 17.69
CA GLY A 352 15.33 21.48 17.98
C GLY A 352 16.18 21.19 16.72
N MET A 353 15.54 21.08 15.54
CA MET A 353 16.18 20.92 14.24
C MET A 353 16.32 22.24 13.46
N GLY A 354 15.94 23.38 14.05
CA GLY A 354 16.10 24.71 13.49
C GLY A 354 14.91 25.22 12.67
N VAL A 355 13.74 24.59 12.78
CA VAL A 355 12.49 25.01 12.13
C VAL A 355 11.57 25.65 13.17
N ARG A 356 11.32 26.96 13.05
CA ARG A 356 10.46 27.70 14.01
C ARG A 356 8.98 27.35 13.85
N GLN A 357 8.23 27.33 14.95
CA GLN A 357 6.76 27.22 14.91
C GLN A 357 6.15 28.28 13.97
N GLY A 358 5.25 27.84 13.09
CA GLY A 358 4.56 28.72 12.13
C GLY A 358 5.39 29.17 10.92
N ALA A 359 6.59 28.63 10.72
CA ALA A 359 7.39 28.92 9.53
C ALA A 359 6.68 28.43 8.24
N ARG A 360 6.49 29.33 7.27
CA ARG A 360 5.87 28.99 5.96
C ARG A 360 6.86 28.36 4.97
N GLY A 361 8.14 28.25 5.33
CA GLY A 361 9.19 27.65 4.52
C GLY A 361 10.49 27.50 5.29
N ILE A 362 11.36 26.59 4.83
CA ILE A 362 12.68 26.30 5.40
C ILE A 362 13.75 26.53 4.34
N SER A 363 14.95 26.96 4.74
CA SER A 363 16.06 27.15 3.81
C SER A 363 16.62 25.79 3.35
N GLN A 364 17.21 25.74 2.17
CA GLN A 364 17.79 24.52 1.62
C GLN A 364 18.88 23.92 2.54
N GLN A 365 19.63 24.78 3.23
CA GLN A 365 20.65 24.36 4.19
C GLN A 365 20.03 23.68 5.43
N VAL A 366 18.95 24.24 5.99
CA VAL A 366 18.23 23.67 7.14
C VAL A 366 17.52 22.37 6.76
N LEU A 367 17.01 22.27 5.53
CA LEU A 367 16.44 21.02 5.00
C LEU A 367 17.50 19.91 4.91
N LEU A 368 18.66 20.20 4.33
CA LEU A 368 19.73 19.22 4.15
C LEU A 368 20.31 18.75 5.49
N SER A 369 20.54 19.65 6.44
CA SER A 369 20.97 19.29 7.79
C SER A 369 19.91 18.46 8.51
N SER A 370 18.64 18.85 8.43
CA SER A 370 17.53 18.11 9.03
C SER A 370 17.39 16.69 8.49
N LEU A 371 17.48 16.51 7.17
CA LEU A 371 17.44 15.19 6.53
C LEU A 371 18.60 14.31 6.95
N SER A 372 19.80 14.89 7.17
CA SER A 372 20.97 14.14 7.65
C SER A 372 20.74 13.58 9.07
N VAL A 373 20.20 14.40 9.98
CA VAL A 373 19.87 14.01 11.36
C VAL A 373 18.78 12.94 11.38
N LEU A 374 17.73 13.10 10.57
CA LEU A 374 16.65 12.11 10.47
C LEU A 374 17.14 10.78 9.90
N ARG A 375 18.06 10.78 8.95
CA ARG A 375 18.68 9.53 8.45
C ARG A 375 19.50 8.84 9.53
N ALA A 376 20.29 9.58 10.29
CA ALA A 376 21.07 9.02 11.41
C ALA A 376 20.15 8.43 12.50
N GLN A 377 19.10 9.17 12.91
CA GLN A 377 18.12 8.69 13.88
C GLN A 377 17.36 7.44 13.38
N ARG A 378 16.97 7.42 12.11
CA ARG A 378 16.32 6.23 11.51
C ARG A 378 17.26 5.03 11.46
N SER A 379 18.53 5.24 11.12
CA SER A 379 19.54 4.18 11.13
C SER A 379 19.74 3.61 12.54
N GLN A 380 19.80 4.48 13.55
CA GLN A 380 19.93 4.08 14.95
C GLN A 380 18.67 3.38 15.50
N ALA A 381 17.48 3.84 15.12
CA ALA A 381 16.23 3.17 15.47
C ALA A 381 16.13 1.78 14.80
N THR A 382 16.64 1.66 13.58
CA THR A 382 16.71 0.38 12.85
C THR A 382 17.72 -0.57 13.49
N SER A 383 18.85 -0.07 13.98
CA SER A 383 19.82 -0.91 14.70
C SER A 383 19.31 -1.34 16.08
N ARG A 384 18.49 -0.52 16.76
CA ARG A 384 17.86 -0.86 18.04
C ARG A 384 16.75 -1.90 17.91
N HIS A 385 16.08 -1.95 16.76
CA HIS A 385 14.97 -2.87 16.53
C HIS A 385 15.23 -3.69 15.26
N ALA A 386 16.07 -4.73 15.40
CA ALA A 386 16.47 -5.60 14.28
C ALA A 386 15.30 -6.34 13.58
N ARG A 387 14.16 -6.51 14.26
CA ARG A 387 12.94 -7.16 13.70
C ARG A 387 12.11 -6.23 12.80
N LEU A 388 12.25 -4.91 12.96
CA LEU A 388 11.43 -3.90 12.29
C LEU A 388 11.55 -3.90 10.75
N PRO A 389 12.75 -4.08 10.16
CA PRO A 389 12.91 -4.25 8.71
C PRO A 389 12.22 -5.49 8.15
N THR A 390 12.09 -6.55 8.94
CA THR A 390 11.45 -7.81 8.53
C THR A 390 9.93 -7.65 8.54
N ILE A 391 9.37 -7.06 9.61
CA ILE A 391 7.94 -6.72 9.71
C ILE A 391 7.55 -5.76 8.58
N ARG A 392 8.35 -4.73 8.32
CA ARG A 392 8.09 -3.78 7.22
C ARG A 392 8.06 -4.46 5.85
N ARG A 393 8.93 -5.45 5.61
CA ARG A 393 8.93 -6.24 4.35
C ARG A 393 7.68 -7.13 4.26
N ARG A 394 7.25 -7.75 5.37
CA ARG A 394 6.01 -8.55 5.43
C ARG A 394 4.78 -7.69 5.12
N LEU A 395 4.62 -6.56 5.80
CA LEU A 395 3.51 -5.63 5.57
C LEU A 395 3.50 -5.07 4.14
N LYS A 396 4.68 -4.81 3.57
CA LYS A 396 4.79 -4.38 2.16
C LYS A 396 4.31 -5.47 1.20
N ARG A 397 4.68 -6.73 1.42
CA ARG A 397 4.15 -7.87 0.64
C ARG A 397 2.64 -8.03 0.79
N GLN A 398 2.11 -7.93 2.01
CA GLN A 398 0.66 -8.02 2.26
C GLN A 398 -0.11 -6.90 1.57
N LEU A 399 0.40 -5.66 1.60
CA LEU A 399 -0.18 -4.54 0.86
C LEU A 399 -0.11 -4.75 -0.66
N GLU A 400 1.01 -5.23 -1.19
CA GLU A 400 1.16 -5.53 -2.61
C GLU A 400 0.20 -6.63 -3.08
N GLN A 401 -0.05 -7.65 -2.24
CA GLN A 401 -1.03 -8.70 -2.50
C GLN A 401 -2.48 -8.18 -2.45
N ARG A 402 -2.82 -7.34 -1.46
CA ARG A 402 -4.17 -6.73 -1.34
C ARG A 402 -4.49 -5.71 -2.44
N VAL A 403 -3.47 -5.14 -3.09
CA VAL A 403 -3.64 -4.21 -4.22
C VAL A 403 -3.76 -4.96 -5.56
N GLN A 404 -3.32 -6.22 -5.62
CA GLN A 404 -3.44 -7.08 -6.80
C GLN A 404 -4.77 -7.86 -6.86
N GLN A 405 -5.48 -7.97 -5.74
CA GLN A 405 -6.88 -8.41 -5.64
C GLN A 405 -7.81 -7.23 -5.90
#